data_AF-A0A5E4QFE5-F1
#
_entry.id   AF-A0A5E4QFE5-F1
#
_cell.length_a   1.000
_cell.length_b   1.000
_cell.length_c   1.000
_cell.angle_alpha   90.00
_cell.angle_beta   90.00
_cell.angle_gamma   90.00
#
_symmetry.space_group_name_H-M   'P 1'
#
loop_
_entity.id
_entity.type
_entity.pdbx_description
1 polymer ?
#
loop_
_entity_poly.entity_id
_entity_poly.type
_entity_poly.pdbx_seq_one_letter_code
_entity_poly.pdbx_strand_id
1 'polypeptide(L)'
;MARLGFTKYYVQGGDWGSIVVAAMATMFPEHVLGQHSNMLFVSNNCAKLKILLGAVLPSLVIDSDVAHRIYPLTSYFAHLVLELGYMHLQATKPDTIGELIFSFRSSHHGPDGRTVQHKTVA
;
A
#
# COMPACT_ATOMS: atom_id res chain seq x y z
N MET A 1 6.55 -20.33 3.12
CA MET A 1 5.99 -21.28 4.11
C MET A 1 6.29 -22.73 3.80
N ALA A 2 6.00 -23.23 2.59
CA ALA A 2 6.33 -24.62 2.22
C ALA A 2 7.80 -25.02 2.44
N ARG A 3 8.77 -24.18 2.02
CA ARG A 3 10.21 -24.42 2.25
C ARG A 3 10.60 -24.50 3.74
N LEU A 4 9.80 -23.88 4.62
CA LEU A 4 10.00 -23.91 6.07
C LEU A 4 9.22 -25.07 6.73
N GLY A 5 8.51 -25.91 5.96
CA GLY A 5 7.74 -27.04 6.47
C GLY A 5 6.35 -26.69 7.03
N PHE A 6 5.93 -25.43 6.98
CA PHE A 6 4.63 -25.03 7.52
C PHE A 6 3.50 -25.25 6.51
N THR A 7 2.55 -26.12 6.86
CA THR A 7 1.36 -26.45 6.05
C THR A 7 0.12 -25.63 6.43
N LYS A 8 0.04 -25.11 7.64
CA LYS A 8 -1.04 -24.24 8.15
C LYS A 8 -0.43 -23.05 8.87
N TYR A 9 -0.86 -21.84 8.56
CA TYR A 9 -0.29 -20.61 9.13
C TYR A 9 -1.29 -19.44 9.08
N TYR A 10 -1.05 -18.43 9.93
CA TYR A 10 -1.73 -17.14 9.86
C TYR A 10 -0.92 -16.15 9.04
N VAL A 11 -1.59 -15.16 8.46
CA VAL A 11 -0.94 -14.09 7.70
C VAL A 11 -1.38 -12.73 8.21
N GLN A 12 -0.46 -11.77 8.28
CA GLN A 12 -0.74 -10.38 8.63
C GLN A 12 -0.07 -9.45 7.61
N GLY A 13 -0.77 -8.38 7.22
CA GLY A 13 -0.21 -7.39 6.31
C GLY A 13 -0.85 -6.01 6.42
N GLY A 14 -0.03 -4.98 6.21
CA GLY A 14 -0.43 -3.59 5.96
C GLY A 14 0.23 -3.11 4.65
N ASP A 15 -0.16 -1.94 4.13
CA ASP A 15 0.36 -1.41 2.87
C ASP A 15 0.33 -2.47 1.73
N TRP A 16 1.40 -2.67 0.95
CA TRP A 16 1.51 -3.75 -0.03
C TRP A 16 1.30 -5.15 0.57
N GLY A 17 1.74 -5.34 1.82
CA GLY A 17 1.53 -6.57 2.56
C GLY A 17 0.05 -6.92 2.70
N SER A 18 -0.84 -5.92 2.83
CA SER A 18 -2.29 -6.15 2.92
C SER A 18 -2.86 -6.76 1.63
N ILE A 19 -2.38 -6.32 0.47
CA ILE A 19 -2.75 -6.85 -0.85
C ILE A 19 -2.21 -8.28 -1.00
N VAL A 20 -0.95 -8.50 -0.64
CA VAL A 20 -0.31 -9.83 -0.74
C VAL A 20 -1.02 -10.84 0.16
N VAL A 21 -1.28 -10.52 1.44
CA VAL A 21 -1.92 -11.46 2.35
C VAL A 21 -3.38 -11.74 1.98
N ALA A 22 -4.10 -10.75 1.43
CA ALA A 22 -5.44 -10.97 0.87
C ALA A 22 -5.42 -11.93 -0.33
N ALA A 23 -4.46 -11.75 -1.23
CA ALA A 23 -4.26 -12.66 -2.36
C ALA A 23 -3.86 -14.07 -1.89
N MET A 24 -2.98 -14.18 -0.89
CA MET A 24 -2.60 -15.47 -0.31
C MET A 24 -3.78 -16.20 0.32
N ALA A 25 -4.63 -15.50 1.09
CA ALA A 25 -5.82 -16.08 1.70
C ALA A 25 -6.83 -16.56 0.64
N THR A 26 -6.92 -15.83 -0.48
CA THR A 26 -7.81 -16.19 -1.61
C THR A 26 -7.28 -17.39 -2.41
N MET A 27 -5.98 -17.45 -2.69
CA MET A 27 -5.37 -18.50 -3.53
C MET A 27 -5.04 -19.78 -2.78
N PHE A 28 -4.73 -19.69 -1.48
CA PHE A 28 -4.30 -20.83 -0.65
C PHE A 28 -5.15 -20.98 0.63
N PRO A 29 -6.49 -21.07 0.51
CA PRO A 29 -7.37 -21.16 1.68
C PRO A 29 -7.09 -22.41 2.53
N GLU A 30 -6.61 -23.49 1.91
CA GLU A 30 -6.22 -24.71 2.62
C GLU A 30 -4.96 -24.55 3.47
N HIS A 31 -4.16 -23.50 3.28
CA HIS A 31 -2.93 -23.28 4.06
C HIS A 31 -3.05 -22.10 5.01
N VAL A 32 -3.89 -21.12 4.68
CA VAL A 32 -4.10 -19.91 5.48
C VAL A 32 -5.24 -20.14 6.48
N LEU A 33 -4.90 -20.24 7.77
CA LEU A 33 -5.88 -20.40 8.84
C LEU A 33 -6.64 -19.10 9.15
N GLY A 34 -6.04 -17.96 8.86
CA GLY A 34 -6.65 -16.65 9.09
C GLY A 34 -5.78 -15.51 8.59
N GLN A 35 -6.45 -14.41 8.22
CA GLN A 35 -5.84 -13.19 7.72
C GLN A 35 -6.16 -12.03 8.66
N HIS A 36 -5.12 -11.33 9.11
CA HIS A 36 -5.25 -10.05 9.79
C HIS A 36 -4.74 -8.92 8.88
N SER A 37 -5.51 -7.85 8.74
CA SER A 37 -5.07 -6.67 8.00
C SER A 37 -5.40 -5.40 8.76
N ASN A 38 -4.43 -4.50 8.83
CA ASN A 38 -4.62 -3.13 9.33
C ASN A 38 -4.86 -2.12 8.19
N MET A 39 -4.92 -2.58 6.94
CA MET A 39 -5.26 -1.77 5.77
C MET A 39 -6.20 -2.57 4.87
N LEU A 40 -7.49 -2.25 4.88
CA LEU A 40 -8.46 -2.89 4.00
C LEU A 40 -8.74 -2.00 2.80
N PHE A 41 -8.49 -2.53 1.61
CA PHE A 41 -8.73 -1.85 0.35
C PHE A 41 -9.65 -2.68 -0.55
N VAL A 42 -10.74 -2.07 -1.02
CA VAL A 42 -11.73 -2.72 -1.89
C VAL A 42 -12.06 -1.78 -3.05
N SER A 43 -11.77 -2.21 -4.28
CA SER A 43 -11.89 -1.38 -5.49
C SER A 43 -12.83 -1.95 -6.56
N ASN A 44 -13.79 -2.80 -6.16
CA ASN A 44 -14.79 -3.35 -7.08
C ASN A 44 -15.96 -2.37 -7.36
N ASN A 45 -16.74 -2.65 -8.40
CA ASN A 45 -17.85 -1.77 -8.84
C ASN A 45 -18.95 -1.61 -7.78
N CYS A 46 -19.24 -2.68 -7.01
CA CYS A 46 -20.23 -2.63 -5.95
C CYS A 46 -19.80 -1.68 -4.82
N ALA A 47 -18.53 -1.73 -4.40
CA ALA A 47 -17.96 -0.84 -3.39
C ALA A 47 -17.99 0.63 -3.86
N LYS A 48 -17.60 0.89 -5.12
CA LYS A 48 -17.65 2.23 -5.71
C LYS A 48 -19.08 2.79 -5.74
N LEU A 49 -20.06 1.97 -6.13
CA LEU A 49 -21.46 2.36 -6.14
C LEU A 49 -21.96 2.71 -4.73
N LYS A 50 -21.60 1.90 -3.72
CA LYS A 50 -21.95 2.17 -2.32
C LYS A 50 -21.35 3.49 -1.82
N ILE A 51 -20.09 3.78 -2.12
CA ILE A 51 -19.45 5.05 -1.75
C ILE A 51 -20.16 6.23 -2.44
N LEU A 52 -20.57 6.08 -3.69
CA LEU A 52 -21.32 7.14 -4.39
C LEU A 52 -22.71 7.36 -3.77
N LEU A 53 -23.45 6.29 -3.46
CA LEU A 53 -24.76 6.37 -2.83
C LEU A 53 -24.68 7.00 -1.44
N GLY A 54 -23.66 6.65 -0.66
CA GLY A 54 -23.45 7.23 0.67
C GLY A 54 -23.08 8.72 0.65
N ALA A 55 -22.67 9.28 -0.49
CA ALA A 55 -22.48 10.74 -0.60
C ALA A 55 -23.81 11.51 -0.56
N VAL A 56 -24.90 10.88 -1.03
CA VAL A 56 -26.25 11.45 -1.02
C VAL A 56 -27.00 11.05 0.24
N LEU A 57 -26.91 9.78 0.63
CA LEU A 57 -27.58 9.19 1.78
C LEU A 57 -26.59 8.33 2.59
N PRO A 58 -25.76 8.94 3.46
CA PRO A 58 -24.73 8.23 4.23
C PRO A 58 -25.29 7.08 5.07
N SER A 59 -26.46 7.27 5.69
CA SER A 59 -27.11 6.30 6.58
C SER A 59 -27.49 4.97 5.92
N LEU A 60 -27.50 4.90 4.58
CA LEU A 60 -27.78 3.67 3.85
C LEU A 60 -26.57 2.72 3.78
N VAL A 61 -25.36 3.27 3.93
CA VAL A 61 -24.11 2.56 3.62
C VAL A 61 -23.16 2.52 4.80
N ILE A 62 -23.18 3.53 5.66
CA ILE A 62 -22.24 3.69 6.76
C ILE A 62 -22.94 4.26 7.99
N ASP A 63 -22.49 3.83 9.17
CA ASP A 63 -22.94 4.40 10.44
C ASP A 63 -22.51 5.87 10.56
N SER A 64 -23.37 6.68 11.19
CA SER A 64 -23.17 8.13 11.24
C SER A 64 -21.92 8.56 12.00
N ASP A 65 -21.45 7.75 12.95
CA ASP A 65 -20.26 8.01 13.76
C ASP A 65 -18.96 7.92 12.95
N VAL A 66 -18.89 7.03 11.96
CA VAL A 66 -17.69 6.83 11.11
C VAL A 66 -17.81 7.48 9.73
N ALA A 67 -18.96 8.01 9.34
CA ALA A 67 -19.19 8.66 8.05
C ALA A 67 -18.18 9.78 7.71
N HIS A 68 -17.74 10.53 8.73
CA HIS A 68 -16.76 11.62 8.59
C HIS A 68 -15.38 11.17 8.07
N ARG A 69 -15.07 9.87 8.14
CA ARG A 69 -13.81 9.31 7.63
C ARG A 69 -13.74 9.25 6.10
N ILE A 70 -14.89 9.31 5.43
CA ILE A 70 -15.02 9.17 3.97
C ILE A 70 -15.67 10.40 3.35
N TYR A 71 -16.66 11.00 4.03
CA TYR A 71 -17.41 12.15 3.51
C TYR A 71 -16.98 13.47 4.16
N PRO A 72 -16.94 14.59 3.41
CA PRO A 72 -17.32 14.71 2.00
C PRO A 72 -16.27 14.12 1.03
N LEU A 73 -16.75 13.51 -0.05
CA LEU A 73 -15.88 12.84 -1.03
C LEU A 73 -14.89 13.81 -1.70
N THR A 74 -15.24 15.08 -1.82
CA THR A 74 -14.38 16.10 -2.43
C THR A 74 -13.05 16.24 -1.70
N SER A 75 -13.09 16.43 -0.37
CA SER A 75 -11.89 16.54 0.46
C SER A 75 -11.11 15.22 0.48
N TYR A 76 -11.82 14.09 0.53
CA TYR A 76 -11.21 12.76 0.50
C TYR A 76 -10.42 12.52 -0.80
N PHE A 77 -11.03 12.76 -1.96
CA PHE A 77 -10.36 12.59 -3.25
C PHE A 77 -9.27 13.64 -3.49
N ALA A 78 -9.46 14.89 -3.04
CA ALA A 78 -8.42 15.91 -3.12
C ALA A 78 -7.17 15.48 -2.35
N HIS A 79 -7.35 14.95 -1.13
CA HIS A 79 -6.24 14.42 -0.33
C HIS A 79 -5.58 13.20 -1.01
N LEU A 80 -6.36 12.27 -1.56
CA LEU A 80 -5.79 11.15 -2.31
C LEU A 80 -4.95 11.62 -3.50
N VAL A 81 -5.45 12.54 -4.31
CA VAL A 81 -4.70 13.07 -5.46
C VAL A 81 -3.40 13.75 -5.01
N LEU A 82 -3.44 14.49 -3.90
CA LEU A 82 -2.26 15.15 -3.33
C LEU A 82 -1.18 14.14 -2.90
N GLU A 83 -1.56 13.07 -2.20
CA GLU A 83 -0.62 12.13 -1.59
C GLU A 83 -0.12 11.03 -2.55
N LEU A 84 -0.83 10.78 -3.66
CA LEU A 84 -0.47 9.71 -4.61
C LEU A 84 0.71 10.04 -5.53
N GLY A 85 1.36 11.20 -5.38
CA GLY A 85 2.48 11.62 -6.23
C GLY A 85 3.64 10.62 -6.27
N TYR A 86 4.07 10.12 -5.10
CA TYR A 86 5.15 9.14 -5.02
C TYR A 86 4.76 7.83 -5.73
N MET A 87 3.52 7.38 -5.52
CA MET A 87 3.01 6.14 -6.09
C MET A 87 2.93 6.23 -7.61
N HIS A 88 2.48 7.37 -8.15
CA HIS A 88 2.43 7.57 -9.59
C HIS A 88 3.83 7.54 -10.24
N LEU A 89 4.81 8.17 -9.60
CA LEU A 89 6.19 8.18 -10.11
C LEU A 89 6.80 6.77 -10.06
N GLN A 90 6.66 6.06 -8.93
CA GLN A 90 7.16 4.69 -8.79
C GLN A 90 6.45 3.71 -9.73
N ALA A 91 5.17 3.91 -10.04
CA ALA A 91 4.43 3.06 -10.96
C ALA A 91 4.78 3.28 -12.44
N THR A 92 5.32 4.45 -12.81
CA THR A 92 5.58 4.81 -14.23
C THR A 92 7.06 4.88 -14.58
N LYS A 93 7.91 5.36 -13.67
CA LYS A 93 9.36 5.54 -13.90
C LYS A 93 10.18 5.09 -12.67
N PRO A 94 10.06 3.83 -12.22
CA PRO A 94 10.75 3.34 -11.03
C PRO A 94 12.27 3.44 -11.13
N ASP A 95 12.87 3.12 -12.28
CA ASP A 95 14.33 3.19 -12.46
C ASP A 95 14.87 4.62 -12.38
N THR A 96 14.13 5.60 -12.92
CA THR A 96 14.55 7.01 -12.89
C THR A 96 14.63 7.53 -11.47
N ILE A 97 13.59 7.30 -10.66
CA ILE A 97 13.58 7.74 -9.26
C ILE A 97 14.50 6.87 -8.40
N GLY A 98 14.62 5.58 -8.72
CA GLY A 98 15.51 4.64 -8.05
C GLY A 98 16.98 5.03 -8.18
N GLU A 99 17.43 5.33 -9.39
CA GLU A 99 18.80 5.80 -9.67
C GLU A 99 19.10 7.10 -8.93
N LEU A 100 18.17 8.07 -8.94
CA LEU A 100 18.34 9.34 -8.22
C LEU A 100 18.53 9.11 -6.70
N ILE A 101 17.67 8.29 -6.10
CA ILE A 101 17.74 7.97 -4.66
C ILE A 101 19.04 7.22 -4.33
N PHE A 102 19.43 6.27 -5.18
CA PHE A 102 20.66 5.49 -5.00
C PHE A 102 21.91 6.36 -5.11
N SER A 103 22.01 7.16 -6.18
CA SER A 103 23.15 8.05 -6.44
C SER A 103 23.30 9.12 -5.35
N PHE A 104 22.21 9.68 -4.82
CA PHE A 104 22.27 10.65 -3.72
C PHE A 104 22.95 10.09 -2.46
N ARG A 105 22.67 8.82 -2.11
CA ARG A 105 23.28 8.15 -0.96
C ARG A 105 24.78 7.94 -1.14
N SER A 106 25.25 7.72 -2.36
CA SER A 106 26.68 7.56 -2.67
C SER A 106 27.49 8.87 -2.66
N SER A 107 26.80 10.02 -2.57
CA SER A 107 27.39 11.36 -2.69
C SER A 107 27.75 12.01 -1.34
N HIS A 108 27.55 11.34 -0.20
CA HIS A 108 27.99 11.84 1.10
C HIS A 108 29.52 11.74 1.23
N HIS A 109 30.19 12.87 1.05
CA HIS A 109 31.60 13.05 1.40
C HIS A 109 31.74 13.11 2.92
N GLY A 110 32.69 12.35 3.48
CA GLY A 110 33.10 12.54 4.87
C GLY A 110 33.69 13.94 5.10
N PRO A 111 33.93 14.36 6.35
CA PRO A 111 34.59 15.62 6.67
C PRO A 111 36.00 15.76 6.07
N ASP A 112 36.55 14.68 5.51
CA ASP A 112 37.83 14.61 4.79
C ASP A 112 37.71 14.78 3.26
N GLY A 113 36.51 15.06 2.73
CA GLY A 113 36.27 15.30 1.31
C GLY A 113 36.36 14.04 0.43
N ARG A 114 36.52 12.85 1.01
CA ARG A 114 36.64 11.61 0.23
C ARG A 114 35.26 11.01 -0.06
N THR A 115 34.99 10.74 -1.33
CA THR A 115 33.81 9.96 -1.74
C THR A 115 34.03 8.51 -1.31
N VAL A 116 33.22 8.01 -0.36
CA VAL A 116 33.19 6.56 -0.08
C VAL A 116 32.35 5.91 -1.17
N GLN A 117 33.00 5.57 -2.28
CA GLN A 117 32.41 4.68 -3.30
C GLN A 117 32.23 3.30 -2.67
N HIS A 118 31.04 3.02 -2.13
CA HIS A 118 30.64 1.65 -1.83
C HIS A 118 30.44 0.91 -3.17
N LYS A 119 31.54 0.37 -3.71
CA LYS A 119 31.47 -0.64 -4.77
C LYS A 119 30.87 -1.91 -4.17
N THR A 120 29.56 -2.09 -4.33
CA THR A 120 28.97 -3.41 -4.18
C THR A 120 28.83 -3.99 -5.57
N VAL A 121 29.61 -5.05 -5.82
CA VAL A 121 29.64 -5.85 -7.04
C VAL A 121 28.26 -6.45 -7.28
N ALA A 122 27.82 -6.42 -8.53
CA ALA A 122 26.58 -7.03 -9.03
C ALA A 122 26.51 -8.54 -8.76
#